data_AF-A0A2U1WS82-F1
#
_entry.id   AF-A0A2U1WS82-F1
#
_cell.length_a   1.000
_cell.length_b   1.000
_cell.length_c   1.000
_cell.angle_alpha   90.00
_cell.angle_beta   90.00
_cell.angle_gamma   90.00
#
_symmetry.space_group_name_H-M   'P 1'
#
loop_
_entity.id
_entity.type
_entity.pdbx_description
1 polymer ?
#
loop_
_entity_poly.entity_id
_entity_poly.type
_entity_poly.pdbx_seq_one_letter_code
_entity_poly.pdbx_strand_id
1 'polypeptide(L)'
;TKLADQNLNTDMRTKYNNDFTALKTEVQNYIANAKFNGMNLLSGGKTNISVIASTDGTQYTVGGGGVSLSTAIVSAFTSVGSAASAVVLLTGAFATAEQKTGTVLNTLGADSRRLDAQIKFNETMQDSLTTSLGAIVDADLAKESAALQSQQIKQQLGAQTLGIANQAPQILASLFR
;
A
#
# COMPACT_ATOMS: atom_id res chain seq x y z
N THR A 1 -4.04 41.57 -1.58
CA THR A 1 -3.90 42.59 -2.64
C THR A 1 -4.98 43.66 -2.63
N LYS A 2 -6.24 43.38 -2.24
CA LYS A 2 -7.26 44.43 -1.97
C LYS A 2 -7.30 44.93 -0.52
N LEU A 3 -7.16 44.02 0.46
CA LEU A 3 -7.04 44.38 1.88
C LEU A 3 -5.73 45.13 2.23
N ALA A 4 -4.71 45.02 1.36
CA ALA A 4 -3.42 45.72 1.50
C ALA A 4 -3.46 47.17 0.99
N ASP A 5 -4.58 47.59 0.39
CA ASP A 5 -4.77 48.98 -0.03
C ASP A 5 -5.01 49.87 1.22
N GLN A 6 -4.24 50.95 1.32
CA GLN A 6 -4.36 51.93 2.41
C GLN A 6 -5.57 52.85 2.23
N ASN A 7 -6.05 53.05 1.00
CA ASN A 7 -7.16 53.95 0.69
C ASN A 7 -8.54 53.31 0.89
N LEU A 8 -8.58 52.08 1.39
CA LEU A 8 -9.81 51.33 1.58
C LEU A 8 -10.58 51.82 2.82
N ASN A 9 -11.83 52.23 2.65
CA ASN A 9 -12.71 52.63 3.74
C ASN A 9 -13.10 51.43 4.65
N THR A 10 -13.61 51.74 5.86
CA THR A 10 -13.89 50.74 6.91
C THR A 10 -14.94 49.70 6.49
N ASP A 11 -15.99 50.11 5.77
CA ASP A 11 -17.05 49.22 5.32
C ASP A 11 -16.55 48.21 4.28
N MET A 12 -15.77 48.66 3.30
CA MET A 12 -15.18 47.79 2.28
C MET A 12 -14.15 46.83 2.89
N ARG A 13 -13.37 47.30 3.88
CA ARG A 13 -12.44 46.44 4.62
C ARG A 13 -13.17 45.34 5.38
N THR A 14 -14.31 45.66 5.98
CA THR A 14 -15.16 44.69 6.67
C THR A 14 -15.71 43.65 5.70
N LYS A 15 -16.22 44.06 4.53
CA LYS A 15 -16.72 43.14 3.49
C LYS A 15 -15.64 42.17 3.01
N TYR A 16 -14.45 42.66 2.66
CA TYR A 16 -13.36 41.78 2.23
C TYR A 16 -12.82 40.87 3.33
N ASN A 17 -12.85 41.29 4.60
CA ASN A 17 -12.51 40.41 5.72
C ASN A 17 -13.55 39.30 5.92
N ASN A 18 -14.84 39.60 5.70
CA ASN A 18 -15.89 38.60 5.74
C ASN A 18 -15.72 37.58 4.60
N ASP A 19 -15.47 38.04 3.38
CA ASP A 19 -15.19 37.16 2.23
C ASP A 19 -13.95 36.29 2.47
N PHE A 20 -12.86 36.88 3.00
CA PHE A 20 -11.66 36.14 3.37
C PHE A 20 -11.93 35.07 4.43
N THR A 21 -12.74 35.40 5.43
CA THR A 21 -13.12 34.45 6.49
C THR A 21 -14.01 33.34 5.96
N ALA A 22 -14.91 33.64 5.01
CA ALA A 22 -15.73 32.64 4.33
C ALA A 22 -14.86 31.66 3.52
N LEU A 23 -13.94 32.18 2.70
CA LEU A 23 -13.00 31.34 1.93
C LEU A 23 -12.10 30.50 2.84
N LYS A 24 -11.60 31.08 3.94
CA LYS A 24 -10.85 30.33 4.95
C LYS A 24 -11.69 29.17 5.50
N THR A 25 -12.94 29.44 5.86
CA THR A 25 -13.86 28.43 6.39
C THR A 25 -14.15 27.34 5.36
N GLU A 26 -14.30 27.70 4.09
CA GLU A 26 -14.49 26.75 3.00
C GLU A 26 -13.29 25.82 2.84
N VAL A 27 -12.06 26.37 2.83
CA VAL A 27 -10.82 25.58 2.80
C VAL A 27 -10.72 24.66 4.02
N GLN A 28 -11.09 25.15 5.21
CA GLN A 28 -11.14 24.33 6.42
C GLN A 28 -12.13 23.18 6.28
N ASN A 29 -13.30 23.43 5.69
CA ASN A 29 -14.30 22.39 5.46
C ASN A 29 -13.78 21.36 4.45
N TYR A 30 -13.10 21.75 3.38
CA TYR A 30 -12.48 20.79 2.46
C TYR A 30 -11.44 19.92 3.15
N ILE A 31 -10.55 20.52 3.95
CA ILE A 31 -9.54 19.79 4.72
C ILE A 31 -10.21 18.86 5.73
N ALA A 32 -11.24 19.31 6.45
CA ALA A 32 -11.93 18.51 7.45
C ALA A 32 -12.71 17.34 6.85
N ASN A 33 -13.33 17.54 5.68
CA ASN A 33 -14.13 16.52 4.98
C ASN A 33 -13.29 15.55 4.13
N ALA A 34 -11.99 15.80 3.94
CA ALA A 34 -11.06 14.88 3.29
C ALA A 34 -10.78 13.64 4.17
N LYS A 35 -11.83 12.84 4.40
CA LYS A 35 -11.81 11.65 5.23
C LYS A 35 -11.93 10.41 4.34
N PHE A 36 -11.09 9.42 4.62
CA PHE A 36 -11.23 8.08 4.08
C PHE A 36 -11.34 7.11 5.26
N ASN A 37 -12.44 6.33 5.29
CA ASN A 37 -12.72 5.37 6.36
C ASN A 37 -12.57 5.96 7.79
N GLY A 38 -13.04 7.20 7.98
CA GLY A 38 -12.95 7.92 9.25
C GLY A 38 -11.59 8.52 9.60
N MET A 39 -10.56 8.30 8.78
CA MET A 39 -9.22 8.89 8.94
C MET A 39 -9.02 10.08 8.02
N ASN A 40 -8.24 11.06 8.47
CA ASN A 40 -7.94 12.27 7.72
C ASN A 40 -6.44 12.58 7.84
N LEU A 41 -5.73 12.44 6.72
CA LEU A 41 -4.28 12.67 6.64
C LEU A 41 -3.90 14.16 6.55
N LEU A 42 -4.86 15.03 6.25
CA LEU A 42 -4.64 16.48 6.07
C LEU A 42 -4.93 17.26 7.37
N SER A 43 -5.73 16.66 8.26
CA SER A 43 -6.08 17.16 9.59
C SER A 43 -5.08 16.69 10.64
N GLY A 44 -4.76 17.54 11.62
CA GLY A 44 -3.76 17.25 12.66
C GLY A 44 -4.13 16.13 13.64
N GLY A 45 -5.26 15.45 13.46
CA GLY A 45 -5.78 14.43 14.37
C GLY A 45 -5.28 12.99 14.12
N LYS A 46 -4.84 12.65 12.91
CA LYS A 46 -4.19 11.36 12.57
C LYS A 46 -3.20 11.59 11.43
N THR A 47 -1.94 11.87 11.80
CA THR A 47 -0.89 12.24 10.84
C THR A 47 -0.35 11.06 10.03
N ASN A 48 -0.70 9.83 10.40
CA ASN A 48 -0.04 8.64 9.89
C ASN A 48 -1.05 7.50 9.71
N ILE A 49 -0.94 6.80 8.57
CA ILE A 49 -1.63 5.52 8.33
C ILE A 49 -0.55 4.48 8.11
N SER A 50 -0.51 3.46 8.97
CA SER A 50 0.36 2.30 8.78
C SER A 50 -0.36 1.24 7.98
N VAL A 51 0.26 0.79 6.90
CA VAL A 51 -0.23 -0.29 6.04
C VAL A 51 0.81 -1.41 6.02
N ILE A 52 0.35 -2.66 5.96
CA ILE A 52 1.24 -3.80 5.83
C ILE A 52 1.84 -3.76 4.41
N ALA A 53 3.15 -3.71 4.32
CA ALA A 53 3.89 -3.58 3.06
C ALA A 53 4.47 -4.92 2.57
N SER A 54 4.66 -5.89 3.46
CA SER A 54 5.33 -7.16 3.16
C SER A 54 4.65 -8.34 3.85
N THR A 55 4.90 -9.54 3.33
CA THR A 55 4.36 -10.81 3.85
C THR A 55 4.90 -11.17 5.23
N ASP A 56 5.99 -10.54 5.66
CA ASP A 56 6.56 -10.66 7.01
C ASP A 56 5.88 -9.75 8.05
N GLY A 57 4.88 -8.96 7.64
CA GLY A 57 4.18 -8.02 8.52
C GLY A 57 4.88 -6.66 8.67
N THR A 58 5.96 -6.40 7.93
CA THR A 58 6.60 -5.08 7.91
C THR A 58 5.61 -4.02 7.44
N GLN A 59 5.49 -2.93 8.21
CA GLN A 59 4.55 -1.86 7.92
C GLN A 59 5.24 -0.68 7.24
N TYR A 60 4.56 -0.09 6.26
CA TYR A 60 4.89 1.22 5.71
C TYR A 60 3.95 2.27 6.30
N THR A 61 4.49 3.41 6.70
CA THR A 61 3.68 4.50 7.25
C THR A 61 3.53 5.62 6.23
N VAL A 62 2.31 5.77 5.73
CA VAL A 62 1.88 6.87 4.86
C VAL A 62 1.68 8.14 5.69
N GLY A 63 2.12 9.28 5.19
CA GLY A 63 1.95 10.57 5.88
C GLY A 63 3.02 10.88 6.94
N GLY A 64 4.15 10.16 6.94
CA GLY A 64 5.30 10.30 7.86
C GLY A 64 5.88 11.70 8.10
N GLY A 65 5.44 12.73 7.37
CA GLY A 65 6.00 14.08 7.41
C GLY A 65 5.40 15.04 8.44
N GLY A 66 4.32 14.68 9.15
CA GLY A 66 3.74 15.53 10.22
C GLY A 66 3.22 16.91 9.77
N VAL A 67 3.09 17.15 8.46
CA VAL A 67 2.63 18.44 7.95
C VAL A 67 1.11 18.46 7.92
N SER A 68 0.50 18.87 9.03
CA SER A 68 -0.93 19.17 9.01
C SER A 68 -1.20 20.46 8.23
N LEU A 69 -1.93 20.35 7.11
CA LEU A 69 -2.45 21.53 6.40
C LEU A 69 -3.40 22.33 7.29
N SER A 70 -4.14 21.62 8.14
CA SER A 70 -5.10 22.28 9.04
C SER A 70 -4.40 23.28 9.96
N THR A 71 -3.28 22.95 10.61
CA THR A 71 -2.59 23.93 11.47
C THR A 71 -1.94 25.05 10.64
N ALA A 72 -1.37 24.74 9.47
CA ALA A 72 -0.76 25.74 8.61
C ALA A 72 -1.75 26.81 8.09
N ILE A 73 -2.98 26.40 7.79
CA ILE A 73 -4.01 27.26 7.19
C ILE A 73 -4.93 27.87 8.28
N VAL A 74 -5.29 27.10 9.30
CA VAL A 74 -6.27 27.51 10.33
C VAL A 74 -5.70 28.55 11.28
N SER A 75 -4.47 28.36 11.79
CA SER A 75 -3.90 29.26 12.79
C SER A 75 -3.17 30.46 12.19
N ALA A 76 -2.74 30.38 10.94
CA ALA A 76 -1.98 31.46 10.29
C ALA A 76 -2.88 32.52 9.63
N PHE A 77 -4.10 32.17 9.22
CA PHE A 77 -5.04 33.11 8.60
C PHE A 77 -5.93 33.82 9.65
N THR A 78 -5.39 34.83 10.32
CA THR A 78 -6.16 35.69 11.24
C THR A 78 -6.88 36.82 10.50
N SER A 79 -7.85 37.49 11.16
CA SER A 79 -8.50 38.65 10.55
C SER A 79 -7.51 39.80 10.32
N VAL A 80 -7.76 40.58 9.26
CA VAL A 80 -6.83 41.61 8.80
C VAL A 80 -7.34 43.00 9.21
N GLY A 81 -6.80 43.53 10.30
CA GLY A 81 -7.20 44.85 10.83
C GLY A 81 -6.64 46.06 10.07
N SER A 82 -5.58 45.88 9.29
CA SER A 82 -4.90 46.98 8.58
C SER A 82 -4.30 46.54 7.24
N ALA A 83 -3.96 47.53 6.39
CA ALA A 83 -3.23 47.28 5.15
C ALA A 83 -1.87 46.60 5.38
N ALA A 84 -1.13 47.01 6.42
CA ALA A 84 0.15 46.39 6.79
C ALA A 84 -0.02 44.93 7.23
N SER A 85 -1.04 44.64 8.04
CA SER A 85 -1.36 43.27 8.45
C SER A 85 -1.73 42.38 7.26
N ALA A 86 -2.36 42.96 6.22
CA ALA A 86 -2.72 42.24 5.00
C ALA A 86 -1.49 41.81 4.20
N VAL A 87 -0.47 42.65 4.16
CA VAL A 87 0.80 42.37 3.48
C VAL A 87 1.55 41.26 4.22
N VAL A 88 1.64 41.34 5.54
CA VAL A 88 2.28 40.30 6.38
C VAL A 88 1.59 38.95 6.21
N LEU A 89 0.26 38.93 6.16
CA LEU A 89 -0.51 37.71 5.91
C LEU A 89 -0.17 37.09 4.54
N LEU A 90 -0.06 37.91 3.49
CA LEU A 90 0.20 37.45 2.13
C LEU A 90 1.63 36.93 1.96
N THR A 91 2.63 37.64 2.48
CA THR A 91 4.04 37.25 2.31
C THR A 91 4.51 36.20 3.31
N GLY A 92 3.84 36.07 4.47
CA GLY A 92 4.18 35.10 5.50
C GLY A 92 3.28 33.87 5.47
N ALA A 93 2.08 34.02 6.03
CA ALA A 93 1.15 32.91 6.26
C ALA A 93 0.71 32.23 4.96
N PHE A 94 0.35 33.00 3.94
CA PHE A 94 -0.11 32.46 2.66
C PHE A 94 1.00 31.72 1.92
N ALA A 95 2.18 32.31 1.81
CA ALA A 95 3.35 31.65 1.23
C ALA A 95 3.74 30.36 1.97
N THR A 96 3.66 30.36 3.30
CA THR A 96 3.91 29.16 4.11
C THR A 96 2.85 28.08 3.86
N ALA A 97 1.57 28.46 3.77
CA ALA A 97 0.49 27.53 3.50
C ALA A 97 0.61 26.90 2.10
N GLU A 98 0.99 27.68 1.09
CA GLU A 98 1.26 27.20 -0.27
C GLU A 98 2.41 26.19 -0.30
N GLN A 99 3.55 26.53 0.31
CA GLN A 99 4.70 25.63 0.39
C GLN A 99 4.36 24.32 1.09
N LYS A 100 3.68 24.39 2.25
CA LYS A 100 3.27 23.19 2.99
C LYS A 100 2.29 22.34 2.20
N THR A 101 1.33 22.95 1.50
CA THR A 101 0.41 22.22 0.63
C THR A 101 1.19 21.49 -0.47
N GLY A 102 2.15 22.15 -1.11
CA GLY A 102 3.03 21.54 -2.10
C GLY A 102 3.85 20.37 -1.54
N THR A 103 4.44 20.53 -0.35
CA THR A 103 5.19 19.46 0.33
C THR A 103 4.29 18.26 0.61
N VAL A 104 3.09 18.47 1.16
CA VAL A 104 2.18 17.36 1.50
C VAL A 104 1.73 16.61 0.26
N LEU A 105 1.33 17.32 -0.80
CA LEU A 105 0.93 16.68 -2.05
C LEU A 105 2.09 15.89 -2.68
N ASN A 106 3.32 16.39 -2.60
CA ASN A 106 4.49 15.67 -3.08
C ASN A 106 4.77 14.41 -2.25
N THR A 107 4.72 14.50 -0.92
CA THR A 107 4.89 13.34 -0.03
C THR A 107 3.80 12.30 -0.26
N LEU A 108 2.52 12.69 -0.34
CA LEU A 108 1.43 11.75 -0.64
C LEU A 108 1.58 11.11 -2.04
N GLY A 109 2.02 11.88 -3.04
CA GLY A 109 2.30 11.34 -4.37
C GLY A 109 3.48 10.36 -4.38
N ALA A 110 4.52 10.62 -3.59
CA ALA A 110 5.63 9.69 -3.41
C ALA A 110 5.19 8.41 -2.66
N ASP A 111 4.41 8.56 -1.59
CA ASP A 111 3.83 7.45 -0.84
C ASP A 111 2.96 6.56 -1.74
N SER A 112 2.09 7.16 -2.56
CA SER A 112 1.25 6.43 -3.54
C SER A 112 2.09 5.60 -4.50
N ARG A 113 3.09 6.22 -5.15
CA ARG A 113 3.98 5.51 -6.10
C ARG A 113 4.74 4.37 -5.42
N ARG A 114 5.16 4.56 -4.17
CA ARG A 114 5.87 3.54 -3.40
C ARG A 114 4.94 2.38 -3.06
N LEU A 115 3.70 2.65 -2.66
CA LEU A 115 2.70 1.62 -2.41
C LEU A 115 2.37 0.84 -3.68
N ASP A 116 2.18 1.51 -4.81
CA ASP A 116 1.93 0.85 -6.10
C ASP A 116 3.10 -0.08 -6.49
N ALA A 117 4.34 0.39 -6.31
CA ALA A 117 5.53 -0.43 -6.54
C ALA A 117 5.60 -1.63 -5.60
N GLN A 118 5.22 -1.45 -4.32
CA GLN A 118 5.20 -2.53 -3.34
C GLN A 118 4.13 -3.58 -3.65
N ILE A 119 2.93 -3.15 -4.07
CA ILE A 119 1.85 -4.04 -4.49
C ILE A 119 2.34 -4.90 -5.66
N LYS A 120 2.91 -4.27 -6.69
CA LYS A 120 3.44 -4.99 -7.86
C LYS A 120 4.58 -5.96 -7.51
N PHE A 121 5.46 -5.57 -6.59
CA PHE A 121 6.51 -6.44 -6.08
C PHE A 121 5.93 -7.67 -5.38
N ASN A 122 4.95 -7.48 -4.51
CA ASN A 122 4.30 -8.58 -3.78
C ASN A 122 3.55 -9.52 -4.73
N GLU A 123 2.86 -9.00 -5.76
CA GLU A 123 2.22 -9.79 -6.81
C GLU A 123 3.25 -10.67 -7.55
N THR A 124 4.36 -10.06 -7.99
CA THR A 124 5.42 -10.80 -8.71
C THR A 124 6.07 -11.86 -7.82
N MET A 125 6.23 -11.57 -6.53
CA MET A 125 6.75 -12.52 -5.55
C MET A 125 5.77 -13.69 -5.35
N GLN A 126 4.48 -13.40 -5.24
CA GLN A 126 3.43 -14.41 -5.12
C GLN A 126 3.36 -15.33 -6.34
N ASP A 127 3.47 -14.77 -7.54
CA ASP A 127 3.47 -15.53 -8.80
C ASP A 127 4.71 -16.44 -8.90
N SER A 128 5.88 -15.92 -8.52
CA SER A 128 7.14 -16.67 -8.52
C SER A 128 7.12 -17.81 -7.50
N LEU A 129 6.57 -17.56 -6.31
CA LEU A 129 6.40 -18.59 -5.28
C LEU A 129 5.41 -19.67 -5.72
N THR A 130 4.29 -19.29 -6.31
CA THR A 130 3.28 -20.23 -6.83
C THR A 130 3.86 -21.12 -7.93
N THR A 131 4.60 -20.53 -8.86
CA THR A 131 5.27 -21.26 -9.94
C THR A 131 6.34 -22.21 -9.38
N SER A 132 7.12 -21.74 -8.42
CA SER A 132 8.20 -22.53 -7.79
C SER A 132 7.64 -23.70 -6.97
N LEU A 133 6.57 -23.48 -6.22
CA LEU A 133 5.84 -24.53 -5.50
C LEU A 133 5.25 -25.55 -6.48
N GLY A 134 4.62 -25.10 -7.57
CA GLY A 134 4.11 -25.98 -8.62
C GLY A 134 5.20 -26.87 -9.20
N ALA A 135 6.37 -26.32 -9.53
CA ALA A 135 7.49 -27.09 -10.06
C ALA A 135 8.04 -28.14 -9.07
N ILE A 136 8.09 -27.82 -7.77
CA ILE A 136 8.52 -28.78 -6.73
C ILE A 136 7.48 -29.91 -6.58
N VAL A 137 6.20 -29.56 -6.50
CA VAL A 137 5.11 -30.53 -6.37
C VAL A 137 5.04 -31.44 -7.59
N ASP A 138 5.17 -30.90 -8.80
CA ASP A 138 5.19 -31.68 -10.05
C ASP A 138 6.41 -32.62 -10.10
N ALA A 139 7.59 -32.15 -9.69
CA ALA A 139 8.80 -32.98 -9.64
C ALA A 139 8.67 -34.13 -8.63
N ASP A 140 8.10 -33.86 -7.45
CA ASP A 140 7.87 -34.88 -6.42
C ASP A 140 6.80 -35.88 -6.87
N LEU A 141 5.71 -35.42 -7.49
CA LEU A 141 4.69 -36.29 -8.05
C LEU A 141 5.24 -37.18 -9.17
N ALA A 142 6.10 -36.65 -10.03
CA ALA A 142 6.76 -37.42 -11.09
C ALA A 142 7.68 -38.50 -10.50
N LYS A 143 8.46 -38.18 -9.47
CA LYS A 143 9.33 -39.13 -8.77
C LYS A 143 8.53 -40.23 -8.08
N GLU A 144 7.46 -39.87 -7.38
CA GLU A 144 6.58 -40.83 -6.70
C GLU A 144 5.83 -41.71 -7.71
N SER A 145 5.39 -41.15 -8.84
CA SER A 145 4.77 -41.92 -9.93
C SER A 145 5.73 -42.93 -10.54
N ALA A 146 6.99 -42.54 -10.77
CA ALA A 146 8.02 -43.46 -11.25
C ALA A 146 8.36 -44.54 -10.22
N ALA A 147 8.41 -44.19 -8.94
CA ALA A 147 8.61 -45.15 -7.85
C ALA A 147 7.45 -46.15 -7.77
N LEU A 148 6.20 -45.68 -7.82
CA LEU A 148 5.00 -46.52 -7.84
C LEU A 148 5.02 -47.48 -9.03
N GLN A 149 5.32 -46.99 -10.24
CA GLN A 149 5.40 -47.83 -11.43
C GLN A 149 6.51 -48.88 -11.32
N SER A 150 7.69 -48.50 -10.79
CA SER A 150 8.77 -49.44 -10.50
C SER A 150 8.33 -50.53 -9.50
N GLN A 151 7.60 -50.16 -8.44
CA GLN A 151 7.10 -51.12 -7.46
C GLN A 151 6.04 -52.05 -8.05
N GLN A 152 5.15 -51.56 -8.91
CA GLN A 152 4.18 -52.38 -9.62
C GLN A 152 4.87 -53.41 -10.53
N ILE A 153 5.91 -53.00 -11.27
CA ILE A 153 6.72 -53.91 -12.09
C ILE A 153 7.45 -54.95 -11.22
N LYS A 154 8.04 -54.53 -10.09
CA LYS A 154 8.67 -55.46 -9.14
C LYS A 154 7.68 -56.47 -8.56
N GLN A 155 6.46 -56.06 -8.23
CA GLN A 155 5.42 -56.96 -7.73
C GLN A 155 4.97 -57.96 -8.80
N GLN A 156 4.76 -57.49 -10.04
CA GLN A 156 4.43 -58.38 -11.17
C GLN A 156 5.56 -59.39 -11.44
N LEU A 157 6.82 -58.93 -11.43
CA LEU A 157 7.98 -59.80 -11.56
C LEU A 157 8.09 -60.78 -10.38
N GLY A 158 7.81 -60.32 -9.16
CA GLY A 158 7.76 -61.15 -7.96
C GLY A 158 6.73 -62.27 -8.07
N ALA A 159 5.51 -61.94 -8.50
CA ALA A 159 4.45 -62.92 -8.74
C ALA A 159 4.83 -63.92 -9.85
N GLN A 160 5.45 -63.44 -10.94
CA GLN A 160 5.87 -64.31 -12.04
C GLN A 160 7.05 -65.20 -11.68
N THR A 161 8.04 -64.67 -10.95
CA THR A 161 9.16 -65.47 -10.41
C THR A 161 8.69 -66.48 -9.38
N LEU A 162 7.72 -66.15 -8.51
CA LEU A 162 7.04 -67.11 -7.63
C LEU A 162 6.29 -68.20 -8.42
N GLY A 163 5.64 -67.84 -9.53
CA GLY A 163 4.99 -68.79 -10.44
C GLY A 163 5.96 -69.76 -11.10
N ILE A 164 7.07 -69.24 -11.64
CA ILE A 164 8.15 -70.04 -12.25
C ILE A 164 8.85 -70.91 -11.19
N ALA A 165 9.11 -70.36 -10.00
CA ALA A 165 9.73 -71.08 -8.89
C ALA A 165 8.86 -72.23 -8.36
N ASN A 166 7.53 -72.12 -8.42
CA ASN A 166 6.63 -73.23 -8.07
C ASN A 166 6.51 -74.30 -9.18
N GLN A 167 6.77 -73.95 -10.44
CA GLN A 167 6.73 -74.89 -11.57
C GLN A 167 8.05 -75.64 -11.77
N ALA A 168 9.20 -75.01 -11.48
CA ALA A 168 10.52 -75.62 -11.66
C ALA A 168 10.72 -76.98 -10.92
N PRO A 169 10.24 -77.18 -9.68
CA PRO A 169 10.34 -78.47 -8.99
C PRO A 169 9.53 -79.60 -9.64
N GLN A 170 8.40 -79.30 -10.29
CA GLN A 170 7.55 -80.31 -10.94
C GLN A 170 8.20 -80.88 -12.22
N ILE A 171 8.89 -80.04 -12.98
CA ILE A 171 9.64 -80.48 -14.18
C ILE A 171 10.80 -81.38 -13.76
N LEU A 172 11.54 -81.00 -12.70
CA LEU A 172 12.61 -81.84 -12.15
C LEU A 172 12.10 -83.19 -11.64
N ALA A 173 10.95 -83.24 -10.96
CA ALA A 173 10.35 -84.50 -10.51
C ALA A 173 9.91 -85.42 -11.67
N SER A 174 9.55 -84.86 -12.84
CA SER A 174 9.19 -85.66 -14.02
C SER A 174 10.39 -86.31 -14.73
N LEU A 175 11.60 -85.77 -14.56
CA LEU A 175 12.85 -86.29 -15.12
C LEU A 175 13.43 -87.49 -14.35
N PHE A 176 12.93 -87.73 -13.13
CA PHE A 176 13.30 -88.88 -12.30
C PHE A 176 12.20 -89.96 -12.27
N ARG A 177 11.28 -89.96 -13.23
CA ARG A 177 10.25 -90.98 -13.43
C ARG A 177 10.49 -91.79 -14.69
#